data_AF-A0AAW9YSJ4-F1
#
_entry.id   AF-A0AAW9YSJ4-F1
#
_cell.length_a   1.000
_cell.length_b   1.000
_cell.length_c   1.000
_cell.angle_alpha   90.00
_cell.angle_beta   90.00
_cell.angle_gamma   90.00
#
_symmetry.space_group_name_H-M   'P 1'
#
loop_
_entity.id
_entity.type
_entity.pdbx_description
1 polymer ?
#
loop_
_entity_poly.entity_id
_entity_poly.type
_entity_poly.pdbx_seq_one_letter_code
_entity_poly.pdbx_strand_id
1 'polypeptide(L)'
;MNVTDVIYKQLIADKRITVEDNIFKYVVPENFHESTNQPIVRITPLPYNPDEYADNEEFTREYDFQIDIWWSSDEPHEQAEAIVENLKQLNFKSYYREPLYEVETLTFREIIRTSGSLII
;
A
#
# COMPACT_ATOMS: atom_id res chain seq x y z
N MET A 1 -15.16 2.97 11.10
CA MET A 1 -14.66 2.14 9.98
C MET A 1 -13.14 2.28 9.94
N ASN A 2 -12.37 1.20 9.80
CA ASN A 2 -10.90 1.26 9.79
C ASN A 2 -10.41 1.64 8.37
N VAL A 3 -9.54 2.65 8.26
CA VAL A 3 -9.00 3.12 6.96
C VAL A 3 -8.25 2.02 6.21
N THR A 4 -7.52 1.15 6.92
CA THR A 4 -6.86 -0.01 6.29
C THR A 4 -7.87 -0.94 5.63
N ASP A 5 -9.08 -1.10 6.21
CA ASP A 5 -10.14 -1.92 5.60
C ASP A 5 -10.73 -1.27 4.35
N VAL A 6 -10.79 0.07 4.31
CA VAL A 6 -11.26 0.81 3.14
C VAL A 6 -10.29 0.64 1.99
N ILE A 7 -8.99 0.86 2.24
CA ILE A 7 -7.94 0.65 1.23
C ILE A 7 -7.95 -0.81 0.76
N TYR A 8 -7.97 -1.77 1.69
CA TYR A 8 -8.03 -3.18 1.36
C TYR A 8 -9.20 -3.52 0.43
N LYS A 9 -10.42 -3.08 0.76
CA LYS A 9 -11.62 -3.32 -0.06
C LYS A 9 -11.51 -2.70 -1.45
N GLN A 10 -10.89 -1.52 -1.56
CA GLN A 10 -10.65 -0.88 -2.85
C GLN A 10 -9.66 -1.70 -3.69
N LEU A 11 -8.56 -2.19 -3.10
CA LEU A 11 -7.55 -2.93 -3.85
C LEU A 11 -8.03 -4.32 -4.29
N ILE A 12 -8.79 -5.06 -3.47
CA ILE A 12 -9.30 -6.40 -3.86
C ILE A 12 -10.31 -6.35 -5.02
N ALA A 13 -10.94 -5.18 -5.23
CA ALA A 13 -11.90 -4.98 -6.30
C ALA A 13 -11.21 -4.86 -7.68
N ASP A 14 -9.94 -4.46 -7.71
CA ASP A 14 -9.18 -4.29 -8.95
C ASP A 14 -8.31 -5.52 -9.26
N LYS A 15 -8.80 -6.34 -10.20
CA LYS A 15 -8.14 -7.59 -10.61
C LYS A 15 -6.85 -7.37 -11.41
N ARG A 16 -6.51 -6.12 -11.78
CA ARG A 16 -5.21 -5.79 -12.40
C ARG A 16 -4.06 -5.88 -11.40
N ILE A 17 -4.34 -5.74 -10.10
CA ILE A 17 -3.32 -5.72 -9.05
C ILE A 17 -2.86 -7.15 -8.74
N THR A 18 -3.73 -7.97 -8.18
CA THR A 18 -3.48 -9.38 -7.84
C THR A 18 -4.78 -10.05 -7.37
N VAL A 19 -4.70 -11.34 -6.98
CA VAL A 19 -5.80 -12.05 -6.29
C VAL A 19 -5.94 -11.61 -4.83
N GLU A 20 -7.15 -11.71 -4.29
CA GLU A 20 -7.47 -11.28 -2.92
C GLU A 20 -6.57 -11.92 -1.86
N ASP A 21 -6.26 -13.21 -2.02
CA ASP A 21 -5.40 -13.98 -1.11
C ASP A 21 -3.95 -13.47 -1.05
N ASN A 22 -3.53 -12.63 -2.01
CA ASN A 22 -2.21 -12.02 -2.07
C ASN A 22 -2.17 -10.60 -1.51
N ILE A 23 -3.28 -10.07 -0.99
CA ILE A 23 -3.35 -8.74 -0.39
C ILE A 23 -3.41 -8.88 1.13
N PHE A 24 -2.40 -8.37 1.81
CA PHE A 24 -2.24 -8.51 3.26
C PHE A 24 -2.33 -7.17 3.97
N LYS A 25 -2.89 -7.19 5.18
CA LYS A 25 -2.84 -6.07 6.12
C LYS A 25 -1.70 -6.30 7.09
N TYR A 26 -0.83 -5.32 7.26
CA TYR A 26 0.25 -5.26 8.25
C TYR A 26 1.41 -6.26 8.06
N VAL A 27 1.13 -7.56 7.89
CA VAL A 27 2.13 -8.63 7.87
C VAL A 27 1.88 -9.57 6.69
N VAL A 28 2.93 -9.85 5.93
CA VAL A 28 2.94 -10.92 4.92
C VAL A 28 3.38 -12.22 5.61
N PRO A 29 2.61 -13.32 5.52
CA PRO A 29 3.01 -14.60 6.10
C PRO A 29 4.29 -15.17 5.45
N GLU A 30 5.14 -15.86 6.22
CA GLU A 30 6.44 -16.38 5.74
C GLU A 30 6.33 -17.27 4.49
N ASN A 31 5.26 -18.05 4.37
CA ASN A 31 5.06 -18.94 3.22
C ASN A 31 4.89 -18.21 1.88
N PHE A 32 4.59 -16.90 1.90
CA PHE A 32 4.50 -16.07 0.70
C PHE A 32 5.88 -15.52 0.26
N HIS A 33 6.93 -15.73 1.05
CA HIS A 33 8.29 -15.27 0.72
C HIS A 33 9.07 -16.25 -0.16
N GLU A 34 8.58 -17.49 -0.34
CA GLU A 34 9.33 -18.55 -1.02
C GLU A 34 8.99 -18.71 -2.52
N SER A 35 7.72 -18.56 -2.92
CA SER A 35 7.33 -18.41 -4.33
C SER A 35 5.84 -18.08 -4.44
N THR A 36 5.49 -17.12 -5.30
CA THR A 36 4.10 -16.85 -5.69
C THR A 36 4.01 -16.66 -7.19
N ASN A 37 2.89 -17.10 -7.78
CA ASN A 37 2.65 -16.95 -9.23
C ASN A 37 2.09 -15.57 -9.60
N GLN A 38 1.84 -14.70 -8.61
CA GLN A 38 1.23 -13.38 -8.78
C GLN A 38 1.79 -12.42 -7.74
N PRO A 39 1.77 -11.11 -8.00
CA PRO A 39 2.26 -10.10 -7.05
C PRO A 39 1.62 -10.22 -5.67
N ILE A 40 2.40 -9.93 -4.64
CA ILE A 40 1.95 -9.83 -3.25
C ILE A 40 1.86 -8.35 -2.88
N VAL A 41 0.80 -7.96 -2.20
CA VAL A 41 0.61 -6.57 -1.72
C VAL A 41 0.52 -6.56 -0.20
N ARG A 42 1.20 -5.61 0.45
CA ARG A 42 1.05 -5.32 1.87
C ARG A 42 0.61 -3.88 2.08
N ILE A 43 -0.39 -3.70 2.95
CA ILE A 43 -0.91 -2.41 3.38
C ILE A 43 -0.47 -2.17 4.83
N THR A 44 0.36 -1.15 5.08
CA THR A 44 0.90 -0.85 6.41
C THR A 44 0.71 0.63 6.73
N PRO A 45 -0.01 1.00 7.82
CA PRO A 45 -0.04 2.38 8.27
C PRO A 45 1.34 2.82 8.74
N LEU A 46 1.75 4.02 8.36
CA LEU A 46 2.96 4.63 8.87
C LEU A 46 2.67 5.33 10.22
N PRO A 47 3.67 5.43 11.11
CA PRO A 47 3.52 6.18 12.35
C PRO A 47 3.06 7.61 12.07
N TYR A 48 2.04 8.05 12.79
CA TYR A 48 1.63 9.45 12.76
C TYR A 48 2.69 10.28 13.49
N ASN A 49 3.35 11.20 12.78
CA ASN A 49 4.24 12.19 13.37
C ASN A 49 3.53 13.56 13.37
N PRO A 50 2.97 14.00 14.51
CA PRO A 50 2.43 15.34 14.64
C PRO A 50 3.59 16.33 14.80
N ASP A 51 4.24 16.71 13.70
CA ASP A 51 5.35 17.68 13.72
C ASP A 51 4.88 19.14 13.67
N GLU A 52 3.58 19.41 13.64
CA GLU A 52 3.05 20.79 13.71
C GLU A 52 2.11 20.96 14.89
N TYR A 53 2.42 21.98 15.69
CA TYR A 53 1.76 22.44 16.89
C TYR A 53 0.23 22.34 16.79
N ALA A 54 -0.37 21.72 17.81
CA ALA A 54 -1.81 21.64 18.00
C ALA A 54 -2.41 23.04 18.23
N ASP A 55 -2.59 23.80 17.15
CA ASP A 55 -3.54 24.88 17.10
C ASP A 55 -4.93 24.24 16.99
N ASN A 56 -5.68 24.33 18.09
CA ASN A 56 -7.12 24.11 18.41
C ASN A 56 -8.18 23.74 17.34
N GLU A 57 -7.84 23.36 16.12
CA GLU A 57 -8.72 23.04 15.00
C GLU A 57 -8.18 21.83 14.22
N GLU A 58 -7.95 20.69 14.87
CA GLU A 58 -7.66 19.43 14.16
C GLU A 58 -8.98 18.89 13.54
N PHE A 59 -9.48 19.55 12.49
CA PHE A 59 -10.76 19.23 11.84
C PHE A 59 -10.69 18.02 10.90
N THR A 60 -9.49 17.59 10.48
CA THR A 60 -9.31 16.43 9.60
C THR A 60 -8.02 15.69 9.93
N ARG A 61 -8.15 14.44 10.38
CA ARG A 61 -7.02 13.53 10.60
C ARG A 61 -6.44 13.09 9.25
N GLU A 62 -5.16 13.37 9.04
CA GLU A 62 -4.41 12.81 7.91
C GLU A 62 -3.94 11.39 8.26
N TYR A 63 -4.05 10.48 7.29
CA TYR A 63 -3.59 9.11 7.41
C TYR A 63 -2.43 8.89 6.45
N ASP A 64 -1.36 8.27 6.95
CA ASP A 64 -0.18 7.93 6.16
C ASP A 64 -0.02 6.41 6.07
N PHE A 65 0.28 5.92 4.87
CA PHE A 65 0.37 4.50 4.56
C PHE A 65 1.56 4.21 3.66
N GLN A 66 2.19 3.07 3.90
CA GLN A 66 3.07 2.41 2.97
C GLN A 66 2.35 1.20 2.37
N ILE A 67 2.30 1.16 1.04
CA ILE A 67 1.87 0.01 0.26
C ILE A 67 3.10 -0.57 -0.41
N ASP A 68 3.35 -1.85 -0.16
CA ASP A 68 4.48 -2.56 -0.75
C ASP A 68 3.95 -3.64 -1.68
N ILE A 69 4.58 -3.79 -2.83
CA ILE A 69 4.21 -4.79 -3.84
C ILE A 69 5.46 -5.60 -4.17
N TRP A 70 5.40 -6.92 -4.06
CA TRP A 70 6.50 -7.82 -4.42
C TRP A 70 6.11 -8.74 -5.56
N TRP A 71 7.04 -9.01 -6.48
CA TRP A 71 6.87 -10.02 -7.52
C TRP A 71 8.22 -10.66 -7.90
N SER A 72 8.24 -11.98 -8.03
CA SER A 72 9.44 -12.75 -8.41
C SER A 72 9.73 -12.79 -9.90
N SER A 73 8.79 -12.37 -10.75
CA SER A 73 8.92 -12.44 -12.22
C SER A 73 9.66 -11.23 -12.77
N ASP A 74 9.09 -10.04 -12.52
CA ASP A 74 9.50 -8.76 -13.10
C ASP A 74 9.05 -7.59 -12.21
N GLU A 75 9.47 -6.38 -12.56
CA GLU A 75 9.09 -5.16 -11.84
C GLU A 75 7.55 -4.99 -11.86
N PRO A 76 6.86 -4.89 -10.70
CA PRO A 76 5.40 -4.85 -10.63
C PRO A 76 4.82 -3.45 -10.96
N HIS A 77 5.32 -2.83 -12.03
CA HIS A 77 5.02 -1.44 -12.39
C HIS A 77 3.53 -1.23 -12.70
N GLU A 78 2.93 -2.12 -13.49
CA GLU A 78 1.51 -2.01 -13.85
C GLU A 78 0.59 -2.14 -12.62
N GLN A 79 0.96 -3.02 -11.69
CA GLN A 79 0.23 -3.20 -10.43
C GLN A 79 0.40 -1.99 -9.52
N ALA A 80 1.60 -1.40 -9.48
CA ALA A 80 1.85 -0.18 -8.75
C ALA A 80 1.02 0.99 -9.28
N GLU A 81 0.93 1.18 -10.60
CA GLU A 81 0.06 2.20 -11.20
C GLU A 81 -1.40 1.97 -10.84
N ALA A 82 -1.89 0.72 -10.95
CA ALA A 82 -3.25 0.38 -10.55
C ALA A 82 -3.52 0.69 -9.07
N ILE A 83 -2.57 0.41 -8.16
CA ILE A 83 -2.68 0.78 -6.75
C ILE A 83 -2.76 2.29 -6.58
N VAL A 84 -1.90 3.06 -7.25
CA VAL A 84 -1.92 4.53 -7.19
C VAL A 84 -3.25 5.10 -7.70
N GLU A 85 -3.79 4.58 -8.79
CA GLU A 85 -5.12 4.94 -9.31
C GLU A 85 -6.22 4.71 -8.27
N ASN A 86 -6.20 3.55 -7.62
CA ASN A 86 -7.18 3.19 -6.58
C ASN A 86 -7.06 4.07 -5.33
N LEU A 87 -5.83 4.37 -4.89
CA LEU A 87 -5.58 5.28 -3.77
C LEU A 87 -6.08 6.70 -4.07
N LYS A 88 -5.88 7.20 -5.30
CA LYS A 88 -6.41 8.51 -5.72
C LYS A 88 -7.94 8.59 -5.62
N GLN A 89 -8.66 7.51 -5.93
CA GLN A 89 -10.12 7.44 -5.78
C GLN A 89 -10.58 7.56 -4.31
N LEU A 90 -9.69 7.21 -3.37
CA LEU A 90 -9.89 7.36 -1.92
C LEU A 90 -9.36 8.69 -1.37
N ASN A 91 -9.04 9.67 -2.22
CA ASN A 91 -8.39 10.93 -1.83
C ASN A 91 -7.02 10.79 -1.18
N PHE A 92 -6.31 9.69 -1.47
CA PHE A 92 -4.91 9.52 -1.09
C PHE A 92 -3.99 10.00 -2.23
N LYS A 93 -2.90 10.68 -1.86
CA LYS A 93 -1.86 11.15 -2.77
C LYS A 93 -0.55 10.43 -2.46
N SER A 94 -0.04 9.71 -3.45
CA SER A 94 1.31 9.14 -3.39
C SER A 94 2.35 10.26 -3.41
N TYR A 95 3.24 10.29 -2.42
CA TYR A 95 4.31 11.29 -2.30
C TYR A 95 5.70 10.69 -2.43
N TYR A 96 5.81 9.36 -2.35
CA TYR A 96 7.07 8.64 -2.53
C TYR A 96 6.83 7.31 -3.22
N ARG A 97 7.71 6.98 -4.17
CA ARG A 97 7.75 5.70 -4.88
C ARG A 97 9.18 5.27 -5.10
N GLU A 98 9.47 4.01 -4.82
CA GLU A 98 10.80 3.44 -5.02
C GLU A 98 10.69 1.99 -5.52
N PRO A 99 11.06 1.72 -6.79
CA PRO A 99 11.30 0.38 -7.25
C PRO A 99 12.68 -0.10 -6.76
N LEU A 100 12.74 -1.35 -6.31
CA LEU A 100 13.96 -1.97 -5.81
C LEU A 100 13.94 -3.49 -6.06
N TYR A 101 15.11 -4.10 -6.02
CA TYR A 101 15.25 -5.55 -6.08
C TYR A 101 15.75 -6.06 -4.72
N GLU A 102 14.97 -6.93 -4.07
CA GLU A 102 15.33 -7.55 -2.79
C GLU A 102 16.14 -8.82 -3.02
N VAL A 103 17.42 -8.78 -2.65
CA VAL A 103 18.36 -9.89 -2.91
C VAL A 103 18.04 -11.10 -2.03
N GLU A 104 17.52 -10.86 -0.82
CA GLU A 104 17.20 -11.89 0.17
C GLU A 104 16.03 -12.77 -0.27
N THR A 105 15.04 -12.18 -0.93
CA THR A 105 13.82 -12.87 -1.40
C THR A 105 13.82 -13.11 -2.91
N LEU A 106 14.80 -12.56 -3.64
CA LEU A 106 14.88 -12.59 -5.11
C LEU A 106 13.60 -12.06 -5.77
N THR A 107 13.05 -10.97 -5.23
CA THR A 107 11.84 -10.35 -5.74
C THR A 107 12.08 -8.89 -6.11
N PHE A 108 11.39 -8.45 -7.15
CA PHE A 108 11.20 -7.03 -7.40
C PHE A 108 10.18 -6.51 -6.40
N ARG A 109 10.47 -5.38 -5.78
CA ARG A 109 9.56 -4.68 -4.90
C ARG A 109 9.33 -3.26 -5.39
N GLU A 110 8.11 -2.79 -5.28
CA GLU A 110 7.81 -1.37 -5.35
C GLU A 110 7.20 -0.87 -4.05
N ILE A 111 7.82 0.15 -3.46
CA ILE A 111 7.33 0.84 -2.27
C ILE A 111 6.54 2.06 -2.73
N ILE A 112 5.33 2.22 -2.23
CA ILE A 112 4.47 3.40 -2.44
C ILE A 112 4.13 3.97 -1.07
N ARG A 113 4.48 5.23 -0.79
CA ARG A 113 3.96 5.94 0.38
C ARG A 113 2.95 6.99 -0.03
N THR A 114 1.87 7.07 0.73
CA THR A 114 0.70 7.87 0.41
C THR A 114 0.08 8.45 1.65
N SER A 115 -0.31 9.72 1.58
CA SER A 115 -1.07 10.39 2.62
C SER A 115 -2.43 10.82 2.10
N GLY A 116 -3.42 10.90 2.97
CA GLY A 116 -4.77 11.30 2.59
C GLY A 116 -5.69 11.45 3.80
N SER A 117 -6.78 12.20 3.59
CA SER A 117 -7.85 12.30 4.57
C SER A 117 -9.09 11.60 4.04
N LEU A 118 -9.72 10.80 4.89
CA LEU A 118 -11.03 10.24 4.61
C LEU A 118 -12.06 10.97 5.47
N ILE A 119 -13.11 11.47 4.83
CA ILE A 119 -14.32 11.91 5.52
C ILE A 119 -15.12 10.64 5.80
N ILE A 120 -15.09 10.16 7.04
CA ILE A 120 -15.72 8.90 7.48
C ILE A 120 -16.90 9.18 8.41
#